data_AF-A0A956R230-F1
#
_entry.id   AF-A0A956R230-F1
#
_cell.length_a   1.000
_cell.length_b   1.000
_cell.length_c   1.000
_cell.angle_alpha   90.00
_cell.angle_beta   90.00
_cell.angle_gamma   90.00
#
_symmetry.space_group_name_H-M   'P 1'
#
loop_
_entity.id
_entity.type
_entity.pdbx_description
1 polymer ?
#
loop_
_entity_poly.entity_id
_entity_poly.type
_entity_poly.pdbx_seq_one_letter_code
_entity_poly.pdbx_strand_id
1 'polypeptide(L)' 'MAHLRPQIALPTHEVRNQPPAFEDVNLWTSDVALREAVLREGGSAFADHFEAFGGRTGSAEVIRWGF' A
#
# COMPACT_ATOMS: atom_id res chain seq x y z
N MET A 1 18.52 8.72 -7.79
CA MET A 1 17.89 8.08 -8.96
C MET A 1 16.38 8.36 -8.88
N ALA A 2 15.91 9.42 -9.54
CA ALA A 2 14.56 10.00 -9.36
C ALA A 2 13.58 9.64 -10.49
N HIS A 3 13.75 8.46 -11.11
CA HIS A 3 13.01 8.06 -12.32
C HIS A 3 11.62 7.47 -12.05
N LEU A 4 11.21 7.32 -10.80
CA LEU A 4 9.93 6.70 -10.45
C LEU A 4 8.71 7.64 -10.59
N ARG A 5 8.87 8.80 -11.22
CA ARG A 5 7.74 9.68 -11.58
C ARG A 5 7.53 9.62 -13.09
N PRO A 6 6.70 8.69 -13.60
CA PRO A 6 6.40 8.64 -15.02
C PRO A 6 5.86 9.99 -15.49
N GLN A 7 6.49 10.57 -16.50
CA GLN A 7 6.05 11.83 -17.10
C GLN A 7 4.81 11.56 -17.96
N ILE A 8 3.72 12.26 -17.65
CA ILE A 8 2.43 12.11 -18.35
C ILE A 8 2.48 12.73 -19.75
N ALA A 9 3.33 13.74 -19.96
CA ALA A 9 3.57 14.38 -21.24
C ALA A 9 5.04 14.20 -21.64
N LEU A 10 5.26 13.59 -22.82
CA LEU A 10 6.57 13.40 -23.43
C LEU A 10 6.63 14.17 -24.76
N PRO A 11 7.82 14.46 -25.31
CA PRO A 11 7.94 15.23 -26.55
C PRO A 11 7.19 14.67 -27.76
N THR A 12 6.90 13.36 -27.79
CA THR A 12 6.29 12.67 -28.93
C THR A 12 4.87 12.17 -28.68
N HIS A 13 4.43 12.06 -27.42
CA HIS A 13 3.13 11.52 -27.08
C HIS A 13 2.73 11.84 -25.63
N GLU A 14 1.45 11.64 -25.34
CA GLU A 14 0.92 11.64 -23.98
C GLU A 14 0.79 10.21 -23.46
N VAL A 15 1.22 9.98 -22.23
CA VAL A 15 1.03 8.70 -21.54
C VAL A 15 -0.29 8.77 -20.80
N ARG A 16 -1.28 7.99 -21.27
CA ARG A 16 -2.63 7.91 -20.67
C ARG A 16 -2.85 6.55 -20.02
N ASN A 17 -3.94 6.43 -19.25
CA ASN A 17 -4.35 5.19 -18.58
C ASN A 17 -3.30 4.66 -17.58
N GLN A 18 -2.61 5.56 -16.86
CA GLN A 18 -1.72 5.18 -15.76
C GLN A 18 -2.54 5.15 -14.46
N PRO A 19 -2.71 3.97 -13.83
CA PRO A 19 -3.30 3.93 -12.50
C PRO A 19 -2.40 4.66 -11.50
N PRO A 20 -2.97 5.25 -10.44
CA PRO A 20 -2.18 5.83 -9.37
C PRO A 20 -1.34 4.75 -8.67
N ALA A 21 -0.29 5.18 -7.96
CA ALA A 21 0.47 4.28 -7.10
C ALA A 21 -0.45 3.67 -6.04
N PHE A 22 -0.19 2.40 -5.69
CA PHE A 22 -0.90 1.72 -4.60
C PHE A 22 -0.23 2.06 -3.26
N GLU A 23 -0.49 3.26 -2.78
CA GLU A 23 0.07 3.82 -1.54
C GLU A 23 -1.03 4.52 -0.73
N ASP A 24 -0.73 4.82 0.53
CA ASP A 24 -1.64 5.43 1.50
C ASP A 24 -2.93 4.60 1.71
N VAL A 25 -2.76 3.28 1.70
CA VAL A 25 -3.76 2.27 2.00
C VAL A 25 -3.41 1.52 3.28
N ASN A 26 -4.40 0.95 3.96
CA ASN A 26 -4.13 0.10 5.11
C ASN A 26 -4.09 -1.38 4.67
N LEU A 27 -2.88 -1.94 4.66
CA LEU A 27 -2.61 -3.30 4.16
C LEU A 27 -3.31 -4.38 5.00
N TRP A 28 -3.55 -4.12 6.29
CA TRP A 28 -4.29 -5.03 7.16
C TRP A 28 -5.77 -5.05 6.81
N THR A 29 -6.42 -3.89 6.73
CA THR A 29 -7.87 -3.83 6.52
C THR A 29 -8.27 -4.27 5.11
N SER A 30 -7.36 -4.15 4.13
CA SER A 30 -7.59 -4.59 2.75
C SER A 30 -7.52 -6.10 2.54
N ASP A 31 -6.88 -6.85 3.45
CA ASP A 31 -6.68 -8.29 3.29
C ASP A 31 -7.68 -9.08 4.15
N VAL A 32 -8.81 -9.46 3.54
CA VAL A 32 -9.86 -10.24 4.21
C VAL A 32 -9.34 -11.62 4.64
N ALA A 33 -8.54 -12.28 3.80
CA ALA A 33 -8.06 -13.63 4.08
C ALA A 33 -7.11 -13.64 5.29
N LEU A 34 -6.20 -12.67 5.38
CA LEU A 34 -5.33 -12.48 6.53
C LEU A 34 -6.13 -12.20 7.81
N ARG A 35 -7.10 -11.29 7.74
CA ARG A 35 -7.94 -10.94 8.89
C ARG A 35 -8.73 -12.14 9.42
N GLU A 36 -9.35 -12.90 8.53
CA GLU A 36 -10.07 -14.12 8.90
C GLU A 36 -9.15 -15.17 9.52
N ALA A 37 -7.94 -15.36 8.98
CA ALA A 37 -6.94 -16.26 9.55
C ALA A 37 -6.55 -15.85 10.97
N VAL A 38 -6.23 -14.57 11.20
CA VAL A 38 -5.88 -14.08 12.55
C VAL A 38 -7.03 -14.28 13.54
N LEU A 39 -8.27 -14.01 13.15
CA LEU A 39 -9.43 -14.23 14.00
C LEU A 39 -9.60 -15.72 14.34
N ARG A 40 -9.45 -16.61 13.34
CA ARG A 40 -9.55 -18.07 13.52
C ARG A 40 -8.49 -18.61 14.47
N GLU A 41 -7.25 -18.11 14.38
CA GLU A 41 -6.13 -18.55 15.22
C GLU A 41 -6.05 -17.81 16.57
N GLY A 42 -7.08 -17.03 16.94
CA GLY A 42 -7.18 -16.40 18.27
C GLY A 42 -6.39 -15.09 18.44
N GLY A 43 -5.93 -14.47 17.35
CA GLY A 43 -5.16 -13.23 17.37
C GLY A 43 -5.99 -11.93 17.46
N SER A 44 -7.29 -12.02 17.77
CA SER A 44 -8.22 -10.87 17.76
C SER A 44 -7.81 -9.74 18.69
N ALA A 45 -7.15 -10.05 19.81
CA ALA A 45 -6.66 -9.07 20.78
C ALA A 45 -5.62 -8.09 20.20
N PHE A 46 -5.01 -8.40 19.04
CA PHE A 46 -4.01 -7.57 18.38
C PHE A 46 -4.54 -6.79 17.18
N ALA A 47 -5.86 -6.80 16.92
CA ALA A 47 -6.46 -6.18 15.75
C ALA A 47 -6.08 -4.69 15.60
N ASP A 48 -6.14 -3.90 16.68
CA ASP A 48 -5.78 -2.49 16.67
C ASP A 48 -4.30 -2.26 16.31
N HIS A 49 -3.43 -3.17 16.78
CA HIS A 49 -2.01 -3.12 16.46
C HIS A 49 -1.77 -3.42 14.98
N PHE A 50 -2.46 -4.42 14.42
CA PHE A 50 -2.36 -4.75 13.00
C PHE A 50 -2.93 -3.63 12.13
N GLU A 51 -4.00 -2.96 12.55
CA GLU A 51 -4.54 -1.82 11.82
C GLU A 51 -3.56 -0.64 11.81
N ALA A 52 -2.99 -0.28 12.96
CA ALA A 52 -1.97 0.78 13.02
C ALA A 52 -0.73 0.42 12.19
N PHE A 53 -0.26 -0.82 12.29
CA PHE A 53 0.91 -1.28 11.55
C PHE A 53 0.65 -1.35 10.04
N GLY A 54 -0.50 -1.89 9.62
CA GLY A 54 -0.92 -1.97 8.23
C GLY A 54 -1.11 -0.61 7.57
N GLY A 55 -1.60 0.38 8.31
CA GLY A 55 -1.64 1.77 7.85
C GLY A 55 -0.25 2.38 7.71
N ARG A 56 0.66 2.12 8.66
CA ARG A 56 2.04 2.64 8.59
C ARG A 56 2.79 2.03 7.40
N THR A 57 2.73 0.72 7.22
CA THR A 57 3.47 0.02 6.16
C THR A 57 2.89 0.24 4.77
N GLY A 58 1.60 0.54 4.65
CA GLY A 58 0.98 0.93 3.38
C GLY A 58 1.12 2.41 3.02
N SER A 59 1.72 3.24 3.88
CA SER A 59 1.96 4.66 3.57
C SER A 59 3.01 4.83 2.47
N ALA A 60 2.86 5.89 1.67
CA ALA A 60 3.84 6.27 0.65
C ALA A 60 5.26 6.45 1.23
N GLU A 61 5.36 6.89 2.49
CA GLU A 61 6.64 7.05 3.19
C GLU A 61 7.37 5.72 3.40
N VAL A 62 6.70 4.72 3.96
CA VAL A 62 7.33 3.44 4.27
C VAL A 62 7.61 2.63 3.00
N ILE A 63 6.72 2.71 2.00
CA ILE A 63 6.96 2.11 0.68
C ILE A 63 8.26 2.62 0.07
N ARG A 64 8.56 3.93 0.17
CA ARG A 64 9.81 4.51 -0.35
C ARG A 64 11.08 3.99 0.32
N TRP A 65 11.01 3.42 1.52
CA TRP A 65 12.21 2.86 2.16
C TRP A 65 12.70 1.57 1.50
N GLY A 66 11.84 0.89 0.73
CA GLY A 66 12.17 -0.35 0.03
C GLY A 66 12.77 -0.18 -1.37
N PHE A 67 12.99 1.05 -1.83
CA PHE A 67 13.47 1.41 -3.18
C PHE A 67 14.68 2.34 -3.10
#